data_AF-A0A9W9J0Z1-F1
#
_entry.id   AF-A0A9W9J0Z1-F1
#
_cell.length_a   1.000
_cell.length_b   1.000
_cell.length_c   1.000
_cell.angle_alpha   90.00
_cell.angle_beta   90.00
_cell.angle_gamma   90.00
#
_symmetry.space_group_name_H-M   'P 1'
#
loop_
_entity.id
_entity.type
_entity.pdbx_description
1 polymer ?
#
loop_
_entity_poly.entity_id
_entity_poly.type
_entity_poly.pdbx_seq_one_letter_code
_entity_poly.pdbx_strand_id
1 'polypeptide(L)'
;MTDSYFLRATVGPYNIQLIRIISDATRGYSHHTLARLWKGQDLVCTTQQVVDRDTAETGRFSGDAVMVEKIYEVNESEGVAVSGSFRDKNVGYIVEFLQGSASGNGSNKKWRFKIRHNQSWWNMPTSAPGPQATGNTGFLEAASGGLDGETCFKGCGGGGQVQLQ
;
A
#
# COMPACT_ATOMS: atom_id res chain seq x y z
N MET A 1 11.02 -10.12 -10.74
CA MET A 1 10.09 -9.51 -9.75
C MET A 1 10.34 -10.22 -8.42
N THR A 2 10.46 -9.47 -7.33
CA THR A 2 10.70 -10.03 -5.98
C THR A 2 9.52 -9.83 -5.03
N ASP A 3 8.69 -8.83 -5.29
CA ASP A 3 7.51 -8.49 -4.47
C ASP A 3 6.43 -7.88 -5.36
N SER A 4 5.17 -8.18 -5.09
CA SER A 4 4.05 -7.40 -5.59
C SER A 4 2.97 -7.26 -4.53
N TYR A 5 2.33 -6.09 -4.49
CA TYR A 5 1.17 -5.84 -3.64
C TYR A 5 0.02 -5.31 -4.49
N PHE A 6 -1.14 -5.95 -4.40
CA PHE A 6 -2.41 -5.48 -4.94
C PHE A 6 -3.31 -5.05 -3.78
N LEU A 7 -4.06 -3.97 -3.97
CA LEU A 7 -5.04 -3.47 -3.01
C LEU A 7 -6.27 -2.92 -3.75
N ARG A 8 -7.45 -3.32 -3.28
CA ARG A 8 -8.71 -2.63 -3.53
C ARG A 8 -9.45 -2.44 -2.21
N ALA A 9 -9.74 -1.19 -1.86
CA ALA A 9 -10.42 -0.86 -0.60
C ALA A 9 -11.37 0.32 -0.76
N THR A 10 -12.37 0.37 0.12
CA THR A 10 -13.25 1.52 0.31
C THR A 10 -13.07 2.01 1.75
N VAL A 11 -12.83 3.30 1.94
CA VAL A 11 -12.56 3.93 3.25
C VAL A 11 -13.36 5.22 3.37
N GLY A 12 -14.50 5.21 4.06
CA GLY A 12 -15.42 6.35 4.04
C GLY A 12 -15.77 6.76 2.59
N PRO A 13 -15.50 8.02 2.17
CA PRO A 13 -15.76 8.47 0.81
C PRO A 13 -14.71 7.99 -0.21
N TYR A 14 -13.64 7.33 0.22
CA TYR A 14 -12.51 7.00 -0.64
C TYR A 14 -12.64 5.62 -1.26
N ASN A 15 -12.23 5.49 -2.52
CA ASN A 15 -11.97 4.20 -3.16
C ASN A 15 -10.51 4.14 -3.61
N ILE A 16 -9.82 3.08 -3.18
CA ILE A 16 -8.40 2.85 -3.43
C ILE A 16 -8.26 1.70 -4.41
N GLN A 17 -7.42 1.89 -5.43
CA GLN A 17 -6.94 0.83 -6.31
C GLN A 17 -5.43 0.96 -6.44
N LEU A 18 -4.70 -0.10 -6.16
CA LEU A 18 -3.24 -0.09 -6.25
C LEU A 18 -2.72 -1.45 -6.71
N ILE A 19 -1.75 -1.41 -7.61
CA ILE A 19 -0.80 -2.49 -7.82
C ILE A 19 0.60 -1.91 -7.72
N ARG A 20 1.47 -2.55 -6.93
CA ARG A 20 2.90 -2.25 -6.83
C ARG A 20 3.69 -3.50 -7.17
N ILE A 21 4.76 -3.34 -7.92
CA ILE A 21 5.70 -4.40 -8.28
C ILE A 21 7.11 -3.91 -7.96
N ILE A 22 7.90 -4.76 -7.29
CA ILE A 22 9.34 -4.57 -7.09
C ILE A 22 10.07 -5.56 -8.00
N SER A 23 10.95 -5.06 -8.85
CA SER A 23 11.71 -5.91 -9.77
C SER A 23 12.69 -6.83 -9.03
N ASP A 24 13.32 -7.74 -9.76
CA ASP A 24 14.45 -8.52 -9.24
C ASP A 24 15.75 -7.71 -9.23
N ALA A 25 16.79 -8.35 -8.69
CA ALA A 25 18.14 -7.80 -8.55
C ALA A 25 18.76 -7.40 -9.90
N THR A 26 18.45 -8.11 -11.00
CA THR A 26 19.00 -7.80 -12.33
C THR A 26 18.51 -6.45 -12.86
N ARG A 27 17.40 -5.96 -12.33
CA ARG A 27 16.79 -4.66 -12.63
C ARG A 27 16.91 -3.68 -11.45
N GLY A 28 17.82 -3.96 -10.51
CA GLY A 28 18.13 -3.08 -9.40
C GLY A 28 16.98 -2.86 -8.41
N TYR A 29 16.06 -3.83 -8.27
CA TYR A 29 14.89 -3.72 -7.40
C TYR A 29 14.02 -2.48 -7.69
N SER A 30 13.91 -2.07 -8.95
CA SER A 30 13.07 -0.96 -9.40
C SER A 30 11.61 -1.13 -8.97
N HIS A 31 11.02 -0.05 -8.47
CA HIS A 31 9.63 0.01 -8.04
C HIS A 31 8.74 0.50 -9.19
N HIS A 32 7.63 -0.20 -9.41
CA HIS A 32 6.61 0.16 -10.40
C HIS A 32 5.23 0.15 -9.74
N THR A 33 4.34 1.03 -10.19
CA THR A 33 2.97 1.03 -9.68
C THR A 33 1.96 1.52 -10.72
N LEU A 34 0.71 1.16 -10.50
CA LEU A 34 -0.44 1.93 -10.93
C LEU A 34 -1.34 2.08 -9.71
N ALA A 35 -1.54 3.31 -9.27
CA ALA A 35 -2.34 3.63 -8.09
C ALA A 35 -3.34 4.75 -8.39
N ARG A 36 -4.57 4.58 -7.91
CA ARG A 36 -5.67 5.52 -8.08
C ARG A 36 -6.41 5.68 -6.75
N LEU A 37 -6.66 6.93 -6.40
CA LEU A 37 -7.49 7.32 -5.27
C LEU A 37 -8.66 8.15 -5.77
N TRP A 38 -9.86 7.70 -5.44
CA TRP A 38 -11.10 8.41 -5.72
C TRP A 38 -11.70 8.92 -4.41
N LYS A 39 -12.35 10.09 -4.43
CA LYS A 39 -13.23 10.58 -3.37
C LYS A 39 -14.62 10.78 -3.96
N GLY A 40 -15.58 9.91 -3.60
CA GLY A 40 -16.85 9.83 -4.33
C GLY A 40 -16.62 9.46 -5.79
N GLN A 41 -17.00 10.36 -6.70
CA GLN A 41 -16.80 10.21 -8.15
C GLN A 41 -15.56 10.93 -8.68
N ASP A 42 -14.83 11.67 -7.84
CA ASP A 42 -13.69 12.45 -8.27
C ASP A 42 -12.40 11.64 -8.15
N LEU A 43 -11.63 11.55 -9.24
CA LEU A 43 -10.26 11.02 -9.22
C LEU A 43 -9.34 12.08 -8.63
N VAL A 44 -9.01 11.93 -7.35
CA VAL A 44 -8.24 12.94 -6.58
C VAL A 44 -6.74 12.71 -6.62
N CYS A 45 -6.30 11.48 -6.91
CA CYS A 45 -4.89 11.17 -7.16
C CYS A 45 -4.74 9.98 -8.12
N THR A 46 -3.85 10.10 -9.10
CA THR A 46 -3.51 9.01 -10.01
C THR A 46 -2.04 9.02 -10.34
N THR A 47 -1.36 7.89 -10.11
CA THR A 47 0.09 7.85 -10.23
C THR A 47 0.61 6.52 -10.75
N GLN A 48 1.75 6.61 -11.45
CA GLN A 48 2.62 5.48 -11.79
C GLN A 48 4.00 5.62 -11.11
N GLN A 49 4.16 6.61 -10.23
CA GLN A 49 5.38 6.92 -9.50
C GLN A 49 5.28 6.41 -8.06
N VAL A 50 6.21 5.54 -7.69
CA VAL A 50 6.44 5.15 -6.29
C VAL A 50 7.55 6.02 -5.73
N VAL A 51 7.38 6.51 -4.50
CA VAL A 51 8.41 7.24 -3.77
C VAL A 51 8.70 6.56 -2.43
N ASP A 52 9.92 6.75 -1.92
CA ASP A 52 10.26 6.41 -0.54
C ASP A 52 9.81 7.52 0.42
N ARG A 53 9.99 7.27 1.72
CA ARG A 53 9.60 8.20 2.78
C ARG A 53 10.33 9.54 2.68
N ASP A 54 11.64 9.52 2.48
CA ASP A 54 12.45 10.73 2.41
C ASP A 54 12.01 11.62 1.23
N THR A 55 11.71 11.01 0.08
CA THR A 55 11.19 11.71 -1.11
C THR A 55 9.77 12.22 -0.88
N ALA A 56 8.92 11.46 -0.19
CA ALA A 56 7.56 11.87 0.20
C ALA A 56 7.55 13.06 1.18
N GLU A 57 8.50 13.10 2.12
CA GLU A 57 8.67 14.17 3.09
C GLU A 57 9.22 15.44 2.43
N THR A 58 10.21 15.30 1.55
CA THR A 58 10.84 16.43 0.86
C THR A 58 10.03 16.97 -0.32
N GLY A 59 9.02 16.24 -0.81
CA GLY A 59 8.19 16.65 -1.94
C GLY A 59 8.91 16.60 -3.30
N ARG A 60 10.00 15.83 -3.42
CA ARG A 60 10.88 15.81 -4.60
C ARG A 60 10.38 14.84 -5.68
N PHE A 61 9.18 15.07 -6.19
CA PHE A 61 8.56 14.24 -7.24
C PHE A 61 7.81 15.10 -8.25
N SER A 62 7.71 14.63 -9.50
CA SER A 62 7.30 15.46 -10.67
C SER A 62 5.84 15.30 -11.08
N GLY A 63 4.98 14.86 -10.16
CA GLY A 63 3.57 14.58 -10.41
C GLY A 63 2.94 13.95 -9.18
N ASP A 64 1.75 13.37 -9.32
CA ASP A 64 1.20 12.56 -8.23
C ASP A 64 2.12 11.37 -7.93
N ALA A 65 2.21 10.96 -6.67
CA ALA A 65 3.05 9.85 -6.23
C ALA A 65 2.34 9.00 -5.16
N VAL A 66 2.83 7.78 -4.96
CA VAL A 66 2.40 6.91 -3.87
C VAL A 66 3.59 6.35 -3.10
N MET A 67 3.49 6.37 -1.78
CA MET A 67 4.39 5.65 -0.89
C MET A 67 3.66 4.40 -0.38
N VAL A 68 4.36 3.25 -0.37
CA VAL A 68 3.83 1.98 0.13
C VAL A 68 4.84 1.32 1.04
N GLU A 69 4.53 1.27 2.34
CA GLU A 69 5.42 0.70 3.36
C GLU A 69 4.76 -0.48 4.07
N LYS A 70 5.56 -1.49 4.43
CA LYS A 70 5.09 -2.62 5.24
C LYS A 70 5.00 -2.20 6.70
N ILE A 71 3.96 -2.63 7.39
CA ILE A 71 3.82 -2.47 8.85
C ILE A 71 4.22 -3.78 9.51
N TYR A 72 5.17 -3.74 10.43
CA TYR A 72 5.58 -4.92 11.22
C TYR A 72 5.13 -4.85 12.68
N GLU A 73 4.85 -3.65 13.18
CA GLU A 73 4.43 -3.45 14.56
C GLU A 73 2.96 -3.83 14.77
N VAL A 74 2.72 -4.58 15.85
CA VAL A 74 1.38 -4.90 16.33
C VAL A 74 1.03 -3.90 17.43
N ASN A 75 0.00 -3.08 17.20
CA ASN A 75 -0.62 -2.29 18.24
C ASN A 75 -2.00 -2.89 18.54
N GLU A 76 -2.14 -3.49 19.72
CA GLU A 76 -3.37 -4.16 20.14
C GLU A 76 -4.57 -3.20 20.23
N SER A 77 -4.32 -1.91 20.49
CA SER A 77 -5.38 -0.89 20.53
C SER A 77 -6.00 -0.61 19.15
N GLU A 78 -5.37 -1.05 18.08
CA GLU A 78 -5.83 -0.88 16.69
C GLU A 78 -6.60 -2.10 16.15
N GLY A 79 -6.79 -3.13 16.99
CA GLY A 79 -7.54 -4.34 16.65
C GLY A 79 -6.68 -5.46 16.06
N VAL A 80 -7.33 -6.34 15.31
CA VAL A 80 -6.73 -7.57 14.76
C VAL A 80 -5.59 -7.24 13.77
N ALA A 81 -4.51 -8.00 13.87
CA ALA A 81 -3.30 -7.82 13.06
C ALA A 81 -2.72 -9.18 12.67
N VAL A 82 -3.18 -9.73 11.55
CA VAL A 82 -2.68 -11.03 11.04
C VAL A 82 -1.34 -10.85 10.35
N SER A 83 -0.30 -11.53 10.82
CA SER A 83 1.00 -11.50 10.16
C SER A 83 1.01 -12.32 8.87
N GLY A 84 1.77 -11.85 7.87
CA GLY A 84 2.21 -12.65 6.74
C GLY A 84 2.90 -13.95 7.19
N SER A 85 2.67 -15.03 6.44
CA SER A 85 3.15 -16.38 6.80
C SER A 85 4.50 -16.73 6.19
N PHE A 86 4.97 -16.00 5.18
CA PHE A 86 6.17 -16.31 4.39
C PHE A 86 7.33 -15.37 4.74
N ARG A 87 8.08 -14.85 3.75
CA ARG A 87 9.29 -14.05 3.95
C ARG A 87 9.04 -12.83 4.82
N ASP A 88 8.06 -12.01 4.45
CA ASP A 88 7.67 -10.86 5.25
C ASP A 88 6.62 -11.22 6.30
N LYS A 89 6.91 -10.85 7.54
CA LYS A 89 6.01 -10.95 8.70
C LYS A 89 5.24 -9.64 8.93
N ASN A 90 4.96 -8.91 7.87
CA ASN A 90 4.18 -7.68 7.97
C ASN A 90 2.73 -8.00 8.33
N VAL A 91 2.11 -7.11 9.07
CA VAL A 91 0.71 -7.17 9.53
C VAL A 91 -0.19 -6.20 8.76
N GLY A 92 0.33 -5.60 7.70
CA GLY A 92 -0.36 -4.63 6.88
C GLY A 92 0.58 -3.74 6.08
N TYR A 93 0.02 -2.64 5.57
CA TYR A 93 0.68 -1.63 4.77
C TYR A 93 0.25 -0.21 5.16
N ILE A 94 1.16 0.74 5.02
CA ILE A 94 0.83 2.16 4.91
C ILE A 94 0.80 2.50 3.43
N VAL A 95 -0.30 3.07 2.96
CA VAL A 95 -0.45 3.59 1.61
C VAL A 95 -0.70 5.08 1.69
N GLU A 96 0.22 5.88 1.19
CA GLU A 96 0.14 7.34 1.20
C GLU A 96 0.13 7.88 -0.22
N PHE A 97 -0.97 8.50 -0.62
CA PHE A 97 -1.08 9.22 -1.89
C PHE A 97 -0.65 10.66 -1.70
N LEU A 98 0.14 11.17 -2.65
CA LEU A 98 0.74 12.50 -2.60
C LEU A 98 0.35 13.25 -3.86
N GLN A 99 -0.28 14.40 -3.70
CA GLN A 99 -0.60 15.28 -4.83
C GLN A 99 0.67 15.98 -5.32
N GLY A 100 0.92 15.91 -6.63
CA GLY A 100 2.03 16.60 -7.27
C GLY A 100 1.81 18.09 -7.43
N SER A 101 2.89 18.88 -7.35
CA SER A 101 2.87 20.33 -7.58
C SER A 101 2.43 20.73 -8.99
N ALA A 102 2.58 19.82 -9.97
CA ALA A 102 2.14 20.02 -11.35
C ALA A 102 0.61 20.04 -11.52
N SER A 103 -0.18 19.68 -10.49
CA SER A 103 -1.65 19.62 -10.61
C SER A 103 -2.34 21.00 -10.61
N GLY A 104 -1.60 22.10 -10.80
CA GLY A 104 -2.11 23.46 -11.02
C GLY A 104 -2.75 24.15 -9.82
N ASN A 105 -2.97 23.43 -8.70
CA ASN A 105 -3.82 23.90 -7.60
C ASN A 105 -3.03 24.33 -6.35
N GLY A 106 -1.69 24.25 -6.37
CA GLY A 106 -0.81 24.69 -5.28
C GLY A 106 -0.96 23.95 -3.94
N SER A 107 -1.85 22.95 -3.84
CA SER A 107 -2.09 22.20 -2.61
C SER A 107 -1.29 20.90 -2.57
N ASN A 108 -0.32 20.80 -1.65
CA ASN A 108 0.41 19.55 -1.37
C ASN A 108 -0.46 18.61 -0.51
N LYS A 109 -1.56 18.11 -1.07
CA LYS A 109 -2.45 17.19 -0.36
C LYS A 109 -1.79 15.83 -0.16
N LYS A 110 -1.97 15.27 1.02
CA LYS A 110 -1.50 13.92 1.39
C LYS A 110 -2.68 13.12 1.92
N TRP A 111 -2.93 11.95 1.36
CA TRP A 111 -3.92 11.01 1.89
C TRP A 111 -3.21 9.78 2.40
N ARG A 112 -3.31 9.53 3.70
CA ARG A 112 -2.63 8.41 4.34
C ARG A 112 -3.65 7.38 4.79
N PHE A 113 -3.44 6.14 4.39
CA PHE A 113 -4.27 5.00 4.75
C PHE A 113 -3.43 3.93 5.43
N LYS A 114 -3.89 3.47 6.59
CA LYS A 114 -3.37 2.29 7.28
C LYS A 114 -4.23 1.10 6.88
N ILE A 115 -3.60 0.12 6.24
CA ILE A 115 -4.22 -1.12 5.80
C ILE A 115 -3.71 -2.24 6.71
N ARG A 116 -4.60 -2.89 7.45
CA ARG A 116 -4.26 -3.94 8.41
C ARG A 116 -4.84 -5.26 7.93
N HIS A 117 -4.03 -6.31 7.95
CA HIS A 117 -4.52 -7.66 7.67
C HIS A 117 -5.49 -8.08 8.77
N ASN A 118 -6.76 -8.23 8.43
CA ASN A 118 -7.78 -8.64 9.38
C ASN A 118 -7.98 -10.15 9.37
N GLN A 119 -8.01 -10.75 8.17
CA GLN A 119 -8.19 -12.19 7.98
C GLN A 119 -7.45 -12.67 6.74
N SER A 120 -6.80 -13.84 6.83
CA SER A 120 -6.24 -14.51 5.65
C SER A 120 -7.37 -15.00 4.74
N TRP A 121 -7.29 -14.66 3.46
CA TRP A 121 -8.22 -15.12 2.42
C TRP A 121 -7.65 -16.31 1.65
N TRP A 122 -6.39 -16.24 1.22
CA TRP A 122 -5.64 -17.38 0.68
C TRP A 122 -4.19 -17.32 1.15
N ASN A 123 -3.50 -18.46 1.13
CA ASN A 123 -2.11 -18.54 1.58
C ASN A 123 -1.38 -19.68 0.86
N MET A 124 -0.58 -19.37 -0.14
CA MET A 124 0.06 -20.35 -1.02
C MET A 124 1.57 -20.13 -1.12
N PRO A 125 2.42 -21.17 -0.99
CA PRO A 125 3.85 -21.01 -1.19
C PRO A 125 4.17 -20.68 -2.65
N THR A 126 5.22 -19.90 -2.87
CA THR A 126 5.80 -19.60 -4.20
C THR A 126 7.23 -20.10 -4.34
N SER A 127 7.78 -20.72 -3.29
CA SER A 127 9.07 -21.40 -3.29
C SER A 127 9.03 -22.66 -2.41
N ALA A 128 10.11 -23.43 -2.41
CA ALA A 128 10.33 -24.49 -1.43
C ALA A 128 10.30 -23.92 0.01
N PRO A 129 9.89 -24.73 1.00
CA PRO A 129 9.92 -24.33 2.41
C PRO A 129 11.36 -24.12 2.89
N GLY A 130 11.53 -23.27 3.90
CA GLY A 130 12.82 -22.95 4.51
C GLY A 130 12.89 -21.49 5.00
N PRO A 131 14.07 -21.04 5.50
CA PRO A 131 14.25 -19.69 6.02
C PRO A 131 13.96 -18.58 4.98
N GLN A 132 14.07 -18.92 3.69
CA GLN A 132 13.82 -18.01 2.57
C GLN A 132 12.52 -18.36 1.81
N ALA A 133 11.59 -19.05 2.48
CA ALA A 133 10.31 -19.40 1.86
C ALA A 133 9.52 -18.14 1.50
N THR A 134 9.14 -18.03 0.24
CA THR A 134 8.26 -16.97 -0.26
C THR A 134 6.85 -17.51 -0.48
N GLY A 135 5.87 -16.62 -0.56
CA GLY A 135 4.52 -17.02 -0.92
C GLY A 135 3.63 -15.89 -1.40
N ASN A 136 2.41 -16.29 -1.71
CA ASN A 136 1.30 -15.49 -2.19
C ASN A 136 0.19 -15.57 -1.15
N THR A 137 -0.01 -14.48 -0.41
CA THR A 137 -1.03 -14.40 0.63
C THR A 137 -2.02 -13.29 0.30
N GLY A 138 -3.29 -13.62 0.33
CA GLY A 138 -4.39 -12.67 0.22
C GLY A 138 -4.99 -12.40 1.58
N PHE A 139 -5.42 -11.16 1.80
CA PHE A 139 -6.05 -10.75 3.05
C PHE A 139 -7.36 -10.03 2.76
N LEU A 140 -8.35 -10.29 3.61
CA LEU A 140 -9.37 -9.29 3.90
C LEU A 140 -8.75 -8.27 4.86
N GLU A 141 -8.84 -7.00 4.49
CA GLU A 141 -8.11 -5.93 5.14
C GLU A 141 -9.06 -4.93 5.79
N ALA A 142 -8.73 -4.52 7.01
CA ALA A 142 -9.32 -3.35 7.64
C ALA A 142 -8.51 -2.13 7.22
N ALA A 143 -9.20 -1.07 6.81
CA ALA A 143 -8.56 0.15 6.33
C ALA A 143 -9.03 1.35 7.15
N SER A 144 -8.11 2.26 7.46
CA SER A 144 -8.43 3.53 8.11
C SER A 144 -7.55 4.65 7.57
N GLY A 145 -8.06 5.87 7.60
CA GLY A 145 -7.30 7.05 7.16
C GLY A 145 -8.12 8.05 6.37
N GLY A 146 -7.41 8.89 5.61
CA GLY A 146 -7.98 10.01 4.88
C GLY A 146 -6.93 11.05 4.48
N LEU A 147 -7.39 12.19 4.01
CA LEU A 147 -6.63 13.42 3.79
C LEU A 147 -6.08 13.94 5.12
N ASP A 148 -4.86 14.47 5.08
CA ASP A 148 -4.27 15.13 6.22
C ASP A 148 -5.15 16.27 6.78
N GLY A 149 -5.27 16.33 8.10
CA GLY A 149 -6.16 17.28 8.80
C GLY A 149 -7.66 16.96 8.74
N GLU A 150 -8.09 15.88 8.09
CA GLU A 150 -9.51 15.47 8.06
C GLU A 150 -9.85 14.37 9.08
N THR A 151 -11.14 14.13 9.31
CA THR A 151 -11.61 13.03 10.15
C THR A 151 -11.10 11.69 9.62
N CYS A 152 -10.53 10.87 10.51
CA CYS A 152 -10.09 9.52 10.15
C CYS A 152 -11.30 8.62 9.84
N PHE A 153 -11.41 8.18 8.59
CA PHE A 153 -12.45 7.26 8.16
C PHE A 153 -12.03 5.80 8.40
N LYS A 154 -13.03 4.92 8.45
CA LYS A 154 -12.84 3.47 8.51
C LYS A 154 -13.46 2.82 7.27
N GLY A 155 -12.98 1.65 6.93
CA GLY A 155 -13.52 0.84 5.86
C GLY A 155 -12.81 -0.51 5.74
N CYS A 156 -12.94 -1.13 4.58
CA CYS A 156 -12.43 -2.47 4.33
C CYS A 156 -12.01 -2.65 2.87
N GLY A 157 -11.24 -3.70 2.63
CA GLY A 157 -10.76 -4.05 1.31
C GLY A 157 -10.25 -5.47 1.22
N GLY A 158 -9.71 -5.78 0.05
CA GLY A 158 -8.94 -6.99 -0.21
C GLY A 158 -7.58 -6.63 -0.78
N GLY A 159 -6.56 -7.28 -0.25
CA GLY A 159 -5.18 -7.12 -0.70
C GLY A 159 -4.54 -8.47 -1.00
N GLY A 160 -3.56 -8.46 -1.88
CA GLY A 160 -2.75 -9.63 -2.21
C GLY A 160 -1.28 -9.27 -2.19
N GLN A 161 -0.49 -9.93 -1.36
CA GLN A 161 0.96 -9.81 -1.36
C GLN A 161 1.60 -11.07 -1.93
N VAL A 162 2.42 -10.90 -2.95
CA VAL A 162 3.20 -11.97 -3.57
C VAL A 162 4.67 -11.69 -3.35
N GLN A 163 5.38 -12.69 -2.88
CA GLN A 163 6.83 -12.69 -2.72
C GLN A 163 7.41 -13.72 -3.67
N LEU A 164 8.52 -13.37 -4.31
CA LEU A 164 9.31 -14.24 -5.17
C LEU A 164 10.79 -14.10 -4.81
N GLN A 165 11.59 -15.10 -5.15
CA GLN A 165 13.05 -15.10 -4.96
C GLN A 165 13.74 -14.15 -5.94
#